data_AF-A0AA88YDA5-F1
#
_entry.id   AF-A0AA88YDA5-F1
#
_cell.length_a   1.000
_cell.length_b   1.000
_cell.length_c   1.000
_cell.angle_alpha   90.00
_cell.angle_beta   90.00
_cell.angle_gamma   90.00
#
_symmetry.space_group_name_H-M   'P 1'
#
loop_
_entity.id
_entity.type
_entity.pdbx_description
1 polymer ?
#
loop_
_entity_poly.entity_id
_entity_poly.type
_entity_poly.pdbx_seq_one_letter_code
_entity_poly.pdbx_strand_id
1 'polypeptide(L)'
;MSLPQLNEARYGRACLLVLNTCPMALRRIIDHHSSSKGFGDFEGLLNHPRNKHGLFHLSFRQCCCGHNTNYTPMRKQQWDLLYTKTNSKNPHGQQGQCPCMYSAIPGVASDVMDVTLCCLVLKNLCRGIKNADIDAITEMRNQLIHASSATLEDTAYNDLWKKVENAILSLAKNGDSTLETDTKAAVKEMEQRIMNPGDLRSMKDLISDQKSLDELREVRVLHILVLF
;
A
#
# COMPACT_ATOMS: atom_id res chain seq x y z
N MET A 1 -8.81 -29.33 -15.21
CA MET A 1 -9.26 -27.93 -15.08
C MET A 1 -9.14 -27.30 -16.46
N SER A 2 -10.16 -26.61 -16.96
CA SER A 2 -10.11 -26.01 -18.31
C SER A 2 -9.19 -24.78 -18.33
N LEU A 3 -8.68 -24.41 -19.51
CA LEU A 3 -7.80 -23.22 -19.68
C LEU A 3 -8.44 -21.92 -19.13
N PRO A 4 -9.75 -21.66 -19.33
CA PRO A 4 -10.43 -20.53 -18.69
C PRO A 4 -10.43 -20.59 -17.15
N GLN A 5 -10.68 -21.77 -16.57
CA GLN A 5 -10.67 -21.94 -15.10
C GLN A 5 -9.28 -21.76 -14.49
N LEU A 6 -8.24 -22.15 -15.23
CA LEU A 6 -6.83 -21.96 -14.86
C LEU A 6 -6.45 -20.47 -14.88
N ASN A 7 -6.88 -19.76 -15.92
CA ASN A 7 -6.69 -18.32 -16.09
C ASN A 7 -7.40 -17.49 -15.00
N GLU A 8 -8.63 -17.85 -14.64
CA GLU A 8 -9.33 -17.23 -13.51
C GLU A 8 -8.64 -17.48 -12.18
N ALA A 9 -8.15 -18.70 -11.93
CA ALA A 9 -7.42 -19.02 -10.71
C ALA A 9 -6.11 -18.21 -10.61
N ARG A 10 -5.39 -18.03 -11.73
CA ARG A 10 -4.17 -17.22 -11.80
C ARG A 10 -4.45 -15.75 -11.50
N TYR A 11 -5.48 -15.20 -12.15
CA TYR A 11 -5.90 -13.83 -11.93
C TYR A 11 -6.32 -13.60 -10.47
N GLY A 12 -7.10 -14.52 -9.89
CA GLY A 12 -7.47 -14.47 -8.47
C GLY A 12 -6.26 -14.49 -7.52
N ARG A 13 -5.24 -15.31 -7.80
CA ARG A 13 -3.97 -15.33 -7.04
C ARG A 13 -3.17 -14.03 -7.16
N ALA A 14 -3.21 -13.41 -8.33
CA ALA A 14 -2.56 -12.12 -8.54
C ALA A 14 -3.29 -10.96 -7.83
N CYS A 15 -4.64 -10.96 -7.85
CA CYS A 15 -5.43 -10.01 -7.05
C CYS A 15 -5.15 -10.18 -5.55
N LEU A 16 -5.06 -11.41 -5.08
CA LEU A 16 -4.65 -11.77 -3.71
C LEU A 16 -3.33 -11.11 -3.30
N LEU A 17 -2.34 -11.24 -4.17
CA LEU A 17 -1.01 -10.69 -3.98
C LEU A 17 -1.07 -9.17 -3.75
N VAL A 18 -1.86 -8.46 -4.57
CA VAL A 18 -1.93 -7.00 -4.53
C VAL A 18 -2.79 -6.49 -3.37
N LEU A 19 -3.96 -7.10 -3.16
CA LEU A 19 -4.99 -6.55 -2.28
C LEU A 19 -4.75 -6.88 -0.80
N ASN A 20 -3.97 -7.91 -0.49
CA ASN A 20 -3.81 -8.39 0.88
C ASN A 20 -2.32 -8.55 1.21
N THR A 21 -1.65 -9.36 0.41
CA THR A 21 -0.31 -9.85 0.67
C THR A 21 0.76 -8.75 0.66
N CYS A 22 0.88 -7.99 -0.43
CA CYS A 22 1.83 -6.89 -0.54
C CYS A 22 1.65 -5.85 0.59
N PRO A 23 0.44 -5.32 0.85
CA PRO A 23 0.28 -4.34 1.93
C PRO A 23 0.69 -4.87 3.31
N MET A 24 0.43 -6.15 3.62
CA MET A 24 0.91 -6.76 4.87
C MET A 24 2.44 -6.72 5.01
N ALA A 25 3.17 -7.15 3.98
CA ALA A 25 4.64 -7.15 4.02
C ALA A 25 5.21 -5.73 4.07
N LEU A 26 4.66 -4.82 3.27
CA LEU A 26 5.07 -3.42 3.28
C LEU A 26 4.81 -2.76 4.63
N ARG A 27 3.70 -3.11 5.31
CA ARG A 27 3.40 -2.59 6.64
C ARG A 27 4.42 -3.03 7.68
N ARG A 28 4.87 -4.28 7.64
CA ARG A 28 5.95 -4.76 8.53
C ARG A 28 7.25 -3.95 8.34
N ILE A 29 7.59 -3.59 7.11
CA ILE A 29 8.74 -2.72 6.81
C ILE A 29 8.52 -1.31 7.39
N ILE A 30 7.32 -0.74 7.25
CA ILE A 30 6.96 0.56 7.81
C ILE A 30 7.05 0.55 9.35
N ASP A 31 6.48 -0.47 9.99
CA ASP A 31 6.48 -0.60 11.45
C ASP A 31 7.91 -0.72 11.98
N HIS A 32 8.74 -1.57 11.34
CA HIS A 32 10.15 -1.67 11.69
C HIS A 32 10.89 -0.33 11.51
N HIS A 33 10.65 0.39 10.42
CA HIS A 33 11.25 1.70 10.21
C HIS A 33 10.82 2.70 11.29
N SER A 34 9.56 2.62 11.72
CA SER A 34 8.98 3.47 12.76
C SER A 34 9.68 3.23 14.10
N SER A 35 9.82 1.98 14.52
CA SER A 35 10.47 1.62 15.77
C SER A 35 11.99 1.89 15.75
N SER A 36 12.69 1.47 14.69
CA SER A 36 14.16 1.60 14.57
C SER A 36 14.65 3.04 14.48
N LYS A 37 13.82 3.98 13.99
CA LYS A 37 14.15 5.41 13.91
C LYS A 37 13.66 6.22 15.12
N GLY A 38 13.19 5.57 16.17
CA GLY A 38 12.83 6.22 17.44
C GLY A 38 11.47 6.91 17.42
N PHE A 39 10.58 6.55 16.48
CA PHE A 39 9.18 7.02 16.50
C PHE A 39 8.29 6.18 17.42
N GLY A 40 8.81 5.04 17.91
CA GLY A 40 8.07 4.08 18.74
C GLY A 40 7.27 3.11 17.88
N ASP A 41 6.25 3.62 17.22
CA ASP A 41 5.31 2.86 16.38
C ASP A 41 4.88 3.68 15.15
N PHE A 42 4.00 3.08 14.33
CA PHE A 42 3.47 3.73 13.14
C PHE A 42 2.67 5.01 13.46
N GLU A 43 1.91 5.03 14.55
CA GLU A 43 1.16 6.21 14.96
C GLU A 43 2.11 7.37 15.29
N GLY A 44 3.18 7.08 16.02
CA GLY A 44 4.28 8.01 16.31
C GLY A 44 4.99 8.49 15.04
N LEU A 45 5.21 7.60 14.06
CA LEU A 45 5.76 7.98 12.75
C LEU A 45 4.85 9.01 12.05
N LEU A 46 3.53 8.77 12.02
CA LEU A 46 2.57 9.70 11.40
C LEU A 46 2.48 11.02 12.18
N ASN A 47 2.36 10.96 13.50
CA ASN A 47 2.20 12.14 14.35
C ASN A 47 3.46 13.00 14.46
N HIS A 48 4.64 12.49 14.07
CA HIS A 48 5.86 13.25 14.08
C HIS A 48 5.70 14.57 13.28
N PRO A 49 6.01 15.75 13.86
CA PRO A 49 5.64 17.04 13.28
C PRO A 49 6.09 17.23 11.83
N ARG A 50 7.31 16.79 11.48
CA ARG A 50 7.83 16.89 10.11
C ARG A 50 7.08 15.99 9.12
N ASN A 51 6.68 14.79 9.55
CA ASN A 51 6.03 13.81 8.70
C ASN A 51 4.59 14.21 8.43
N LYS A 52 3.84 14.55 9.49
CA LYS A 52 2.48 15.08 9.39
C LYS A 52 2.41 16.31 8.50
N HIS A 53 3.32 17.25 8.69
CA HIS A 53 3.39 18.48 7.89
C HIS A 53 3.70 18.15 6.42
N GLY A 54 4.65 17.25 6.15
CA GLY A 54 4.96 16.78 4.81
C GLY A 54 3.74 16.15 4.12
N LEU A 55 3.10 15.16 4.74
CA LEU A 55 1.93 14.48 4.17
C LEU A 55 0.73 15.42 3.97
N PHE A 56 0.53 16.37 4.88
CA PHE A 56 -0.55 17.36 4.74
C PHE A 56 -0.40 18.17 3.45
N HIS A 57 0.83 18.58 3.12
CA HIS A 57 1.09 19.33 1.89
C HIS A 57 0.91 18.50 0.63
N LEU A 58 1.20 17.19 0.71
CA LEU A 58 0.91 16.27 -0.38
C LEU A 58 -0.60 16.08 -0.60
N SER A 59 -1.40 16.15 0.47
CA SER A 59 -2.85 15.98 0.42
C SER A 59 -3.59 17.20 -0.10
N PHE A 60 -3.21 18.39 0.36
CA PHE A 60 -4.00 19.61 0.12
C PHE A 60 -3.49 20.47 -1.04
N ARG A 61 -2.44 20.06 -1.77
CA ARG A 61 -1.86 20.72 -2.98
C ARG A 61 -1.54 22.22 -2.85
N GLN A 62 -1.75 22.82 -1.68
CA GLN A 62 -1.54 24.22 -1.33
C GLN A 62 -0.53 24.28 -0.17
N CYS A 63 0.75 24.02 -0.45
CA CYS A 63 1.83 24.28 0.49
C CYS A 63 2.26 25.73 0.35
N CYS A 64 2.44 26.42 1.47
CA CYS A 64 3.19 27.66 1.63
C CYS A 64 4.73 27.49 1.47
N CYS A 65 5.16 26.35 0.92
CA CYS A 65 6.51 25.83 0.94
C CYS A 65 6.79 25.32 -0.47
N GLY A 66 7.68 26.03 -1.16
CA GLY A 66 7.78 26.07 -2.62
C GLY A 66 7.83 24.71 -3.34
N HIS A 67 7.43 24.78 -4.61
CA HIS A 67 7.34 23.72 -5.60
C HIS A 67 8.49 22.70 -5.52
N ASN A 68 8.31 21.64 -4.75
CA ASN A 68 9.24 20.51 -4.75
C ASN A 68 8.59 19.35 -5.50
N THR A 69 9.05 19.11 -6.72
CA THR A 69 8.44 18.22 -7.73
C THR A 69 8.69 16.73 -7.50
N ASN A 70 9.43 16.36 -6.45
CA ASN A 70 9.87 14.98 -6.21
C ASN A 70 8.95 14.15 -5.31
N TYR A 71 7.83 14.71 -4.87
CA TYR A 71 6.91 14.00 -3.98
C TYR A 71 5.71 13.43 -4.75
N THR A 72 5.28 12.23 -4.34
CA THR A 72 4.04 11.64 -4.86
C THR A 72 2.85 12.26 -4.13
N PRO A 73 1.91 12.94 -4.83
CA PRO A 73 0.76 13.57 -4.18
C PRO A 73 -0.09 12.55 -3.42
N MET A 74 -0.64 12.98 -2.29
CA MET A 74 -1.61 12.21 -1.51
C MET A 74 -3.01 12.69 -1.87
N ARG A 75 -3.99 11.79 -1.92
CA ARG A 75 -5.39 12.16 -2.08
C ARG A 75 -6.01 12.47 -0.73
N LYS A 76 -7.05 13.31 -0.73
CA LYS A 76 -7.83 13.59 0.48
C LYS A 76 -8.36 12.31 1.15
N GLN A 77 -8.84 11.34 0.38
CA GLN A 77 -9.31 10.05 0.92
C GLN A 77 -8.18 9.30 1.66
N GLN A 78 -6.97 9.27 1.10
CA GLN A 78 -5.81 8.65 1.74
C GLN A 78 -5.40 9.39 3.01
N TRP A 79 -5.53 10.72 3.02
CA TRP A 79 -5.35 11.51 4.23
C TRP A 79 -6.38 11.16 5.30
N ASP A 80 -7.66 11.08 4.91
CA ASP A 80 -8.77 10.76 5.83
C ASP A 80 -8.68 9.32 6.39
N LEU A 81 -7.95 8.41 5.73
CA LEU A 81 -7.61 7.08 6.27
C LEU A 81 -6.53 7.12 7.35
N LEU A 82 -5.64 8.13 7.32
CA LEU A 82 -4.50 8.24 8.23
C LEU A 82 -4.76 9.21 9.38
N TYR A 83 -5.57 10.26 9.15
CA TYR A 83 -5.72 11.37 10.06
C TYR A 83 -7.18 11.73 10.29
N THR A 84 -7.48 12.11 11.52
CA THR A 84 -8.76 12.72 11.89
C THR A 84 -8.55 14.15 12.38
N LYS A 85 -9.53 15.00 12.14
CA LYS A 85 -9.50 16.40 12.58
C LYS A 85 -9.79 16.46 14.07
N THR A 86 -8.82 16.88 14.87
CA THR A 86 -8.92 16.93 16.34
C THR A 86 -9.18 18.33 16.88
N ASN A 87 -8.88 19.38 16.10
CA ASN A 87 -9.14 20.77 16.49
C ASN A 87 -10.07 21.47 15.49
N SER A 88 -11.07 22.18 16.01
CA SER A 88 -12.02 22.96 15.20
C SER A 88 -11.43 24.28 14.69
N LYS A 89 -10.43 24.84 15.40
CA LYS A 89 -9.75 26.09 15.07
C LYS A 89 -8.25 25.88 14.86
N ASN A 90 -7.68 26.63 13.93
CA ASN A 90 -6.24 26.65 13.74
C ASN A 90 -5.59 27.28 14.98
N PRO A 91 -4.71 26.57 15.70
CA PRO A 91 -4.07 27.08 16.91
C PRO A 91 -3.14 28.29 16.63
N HIS A 92 -2.77 28.53 15.37
CA HIS A 92 -1.96 29.67 14.95
C HIS A 92 -2.78 30.90 14.53
N GLY A 93 -4.10 30.88 14.69
CA GLY A 93 -4.98 32.03 14.39
C GLY A 93 -5.13 32.35 12.89
N GLN A 94 -4.48 31.60 12.00
CA GLN A 94 -4.62 31.77 10.56
C GLN A 94 -5.95 31.22 10.05
N GLN A 95 -6.57 31.91 9.09
CA GLN A 95 -7.70 31.37 8.33
C GLN A 95 -7.23 30.22 7.44
N GLY A 96 -7.81 29.03 7.59
CA GLY A 96 -7.51 27.86 6.75
C GLY A 96 -7.19 26.59 7.53
N GLN A 97 -7.01 25.49 6.78
CA GLN A 97 -6.61 24.21 7.35
C GLN A 97 -5.12 24.19 7.68
N CYS A 98 -4.75 23.50 8.75
CA CYS A 98 -3.37 23.37 9.21
C CYS A 98 -3.11 21.94 9.70
N PRO A 99 -1.91 21.35 9.49
CA PRO A 99 -1.58 20.02 10.00
C PRO A 99 -1.71 19.89 11.52
N CYS A 100 -1.59 20.98 12.28
CA CYS A 100 -1.79 21.00 13.73
C CYS A 100 -3.24 20.75 14.14
N MET A 101 -4.18 20.80 13.19
CA MET A 101 -5.60 20.50 13.44
C MET A 101 -5.93 19.02 13.35
N TYR A 102 -4.95 18.17 13.04
CA TYR A 102 -5.13 16.76 12.78
C TYR A 102 -4.20 15.90 13.64
N SER A 103 -4.68 14.73 14.00
CA SER A 103 -3.92 13.67 14.67
C SER A 103 -4.09 12.36 13.90
N ALA A 104 -3.06 11.52 13.92
CA ALA A 104 -3.16 10.19 13.34
C ALA A 104 -4.31 9.41 13.99
N ILE A 105 -5.03 8.62 13.21
CA ILE A 105 -6.08 7.76 13.72
C ILE A 105 -5.43 6.62 14.51
N PRO A 106 -5.75 6.42 15.79
CA PRO A 106 -5.13 5.35 16.58
C PRO A 106 -5.44 3.98 15.99
N GLY A 107 -4.43 3.12 15.95
CA GLY A 107 -4.59 1.74 15.51
C GLY A 107 -5.02 1.59 14.05
N VAL A 108 -4.58 2.48 13.14
CA VAL A 108 -4.77 2.29 11.68
C VAL A 108 -4.39 0.86 11.30
N ALA A 109 -5.42 0.07 11.07
CA ALA A 109 -5.31 -1.37 10.90
C ALA A 109 -4.63 -1.69 9.56
N SER A 110 -3.93 -2.82 9.50
CA SER A 110 -3.16 -3.22 8.33
C SER A 110 -4.03 -3.45 7.08
N ASP A 111 -5.31 -3.77 7.27
CA ASP A 111 -6.31 -3.94 6.22
C ASP A 111 -6.82 -2.61 5.63
N VAL A 112 -6.62 -1.49 6.33
CA VAL A 112 -6.93 -0.14 5.84
C VAL A 112 -5.79 0.40 4.95
N MET A 113 -4.56 -0.06 5.16
CA MET A 113 -3.42 0.32 4.34
C MET A 113 -3.30 -0.58 3.12
N ASP A 114 -3.90 -0.15 2.00
CA ASP A 114 -3.67 -0.80 0.72
C ASP A 114 -2.22 -0.61 0.23
N VAL A 115 -1.85 -1.35 -0.84
CA VAL A 115 -0.51 -1.28 -1.43
C VAL A 115 -0.12 0.14 -1.86
N THR A 116 -1.08 0.96 -2.31
CA THR A 116 -0.83 2.33 -2.77
C THR A 116 -0.47 3.23 -1.59
N LEU A 117 -1.23 3.14 -0.50
CA LEU A 117 -0.98 3.90 0.72
C LEU A 117 0.33 3.46 1.38
N CYS A 118 0.63 2.16 1.39
CA CYS A 118 1.93 1.62 1.82
C CYS A 118 3.08 2.20 0.99
N CYS A 119 3.01 2.12 -0.34
CA CYS A 119 4.02 2.69 -1.23
C CYS A 119 4.20 4.20 -1.01
N LEU A 120 3.11 4.94 -0.80
CA LEU A 120 3.16 6.37 -0.51
C LEU A 120 3.88 6.65 0.82
N VAL A 121 3.52 5.95 1.89
CA VAL A 121 4.18 6.08 3.20
C VAL A 121 5.66 5.77 3.09
N LEU A 122 6.02 4.65 2.45
CA LEU A 122 7.43 4.27 2.26
C LEU A 122 8.20 5.34 1.49
N LYS A 123 7.64 5.85 0.39
CA LYS A 123 8.31 6.85 -0.47
C LYS A 123 8.50 8.21 0.21
N ASN A 124 7.56 8.60 1.07
CA ASN A 124 7.55 9.94 1.65
C ASN A 124 8.11 10.01 3.08
N LEU A 125 7.99 8.92 3.86
CA LEU A 125 8.36 8.91 5.28
C LEU A 125 9.57 8.04 5.59
N CYS A 126 9.80 6.96 4.84
CA CYS A 126 10.87 6.01 5.15
C CYS A 126 12.15 6.35 4.37
N ARG A 127 13.12 6.97 5.06
CA ARG A 127 14.39 7.39 4.44
C ARG A 127 15.28 6.20 4.11
N GLY A 128 16.02 6.29 3.00
CA GLY A 128 16.95 5.24 2.56
C GLY A 128 16.31 4.14 1.73
N ILE A 129 14.99 4.20 1.52
CA ILE A 129 14.30 3.32 0.59
C ILE A 129 14.55 3.76 -0.85
N LYS A 130 14.83 2.80 -1.74
CA LYS A 130 15.01 3.04 -3.16
C LYS A 130 13.66 3.19 -3.85
N ASN A 131 13.47 4.32 -4.54
CA ASN A 131 12.25 4.56 -5.31
C ASN A 131 11.99 3.47 -6.36
N ALA A 132 13.05 2.92 -6.98
CA ALA A 132 12.90 1.86 -7.98
C ALA A 132 12.18 0.61 -7.46
N ASP A 133 12.37 0.24 -6.19
CA ASP A 133 11.69 -0.91 -5.58
C ASP A 133 10.21 -0.61 -5.35
N ILE A 134 9.89 0.61 -4.90
CA ILE A 134 8.50 1.09 -4.76
C ILE A 134 7.81 1.17 -6.13
N ASP A 135 8.52 1.66 -7.14
CA ASP A 135 7.99 1.83 -8.50
C ASP A 135 7.73 0.44 -9.13
N ALA A 136 8.57 -0.57 -8.85
CA ALA A 136 8.33 -1.95 -9.30
C ALA A 136 7.05 -2.57 -8.71
N ILE A 137 6.77 -2.32 -7.43
CA ILE A 137 5.54 -2.78 -6.76
C ILE A 137 4.33 -2.03 -7.32
N THR A 138 4.47 -0.72 -7.55
CA THR A 138 3.42 0.12 -8.13
C THR A 138 3.05 -0.32 -9.54
N GLU A 139 4.06 -0.63 -10.36
CA GLU A 139 3.91 -1.12 -11.72
C GLU A 139 3.16 -2.46 -11.75
N MET A 140 3.54 -3.42 -10.89
CA MET A 140 2.84 -4.69 -10.81
C MET A 140 1.36 -4.52 -10.41
N ARG A 141 1.08 -3.65 -9.44
CA ARG A 141 -0.29 -3.30 -9.07
C ARG A 141 -1.06 -2.75 -10.28
N ASN A 142 -0.47 -1.82 -11.04
CA ASN A 142 -1.11 -1.23 -12.21
C ASN A 142 -1.39 -2.28 -13.29
N GLN A 143 -0.39 -3.12 -13.61
CA GLN A 143 -0.55 -4.19 -14.58
C GLN A 143 -1.68 -5.16 -14.19
N LEU A 144 -1.81 -5.50 -12.91
CA LEU A 144 -2.85 -6.43 -12.45
C LEU A 144 -4.25 -5.83 -12.42
N ILE A 145 -4.40 -4.55 -12.10
CA ILE A 145 -5.72 -3.91 -12.16
C ILE A 145 -6.19 -3.77 -13.61
N HIS A 146 -5.27 -3.51 -14.53
CA HIS A 146 -5.60 -3.39 -15.95
C HIS A 146 -5.63 -4.73 -16.70
N ALA A 147 -5.09 -5.80 -16.10
CA ALA A 147 -5.18 -7.14 -16.66
C ALA A 147 -6.62 -7.69 -16.60
N SER A 148 -6.97 -8.52 -17.58
CA SER A 148 -8.15 -9.38 -17.55
C SER A 148 -7.76 -10.80 -17.15
N SER A 149 -8.74 -11.61 -16.71
CA SER A 149 -8.53 -13.03 -16.42
C SER A 149 -7.96 -13.78 -17.63
N ALA A 150 -8.33 -13.40 -18.85
CA ALA A 150 -7.88 -14.02 -20.09
C ALA A 150 -6.41 -13.72 -20.48
N THR A 151 -5.75 -12.75 -19.83
CA THR A 151 -4.45 -12.19 -20.27
C THR A 151 -3.26 -12.55 -19.40
N LEU A 152 -3.45 -13.26 -18.27
CA LEU A 152 -2.35 -13.58 -17.35
C LEU A 152 -1.83 -15.01 -17.56
N GLU A 153 -0.83 -15.16 -18.43
CA GLU A 153 -0.11 -16.43 -18.65
C GLU A 153 0.83 -16.77 -17.47
N ASP A 154 1.19 -18.06 -17.31
CA ASP A 154 2.05 -18.53 -16.19
C ASP A 154 3.39 -17.82 -16.13
N THR A 155 4.02 -17.58 -17.28
CA THR A 155 5.31 -16.90 -17.39
C THR A 155 5.20 -15.46 -16.92
N ALA A 156 4.21 -14.72 -17.41
CA ALA A 156 3.95 -13.33 -17.01
C ALA A 156 3.62 -13.19 -15.52
N TYR A 157 2.80 -14.10 -14.97
CA TYR A 157 2.49 -14.12 -13.54
C TYR A 157 3.74 -14.39 -12.68
N ASN A 158 4.50 -15.42 -13.02
CA ASN A 158 5.69 -15.81 -12.24
C ASN A 158 6.78 -14.74 -12.30
N ASP A 159 6.95 -14.07 -13.44
CA ASP A 159 7.91 -12.99 -13.59
C ASP A 159 7.51 -11.75 -12.78
N LEU A 160 6.21 -11.39 -12.81
CA LEU A 160 5.68 -10.30 -11.99
C LEU A 160 5.81 -10.60 -10.49
N TRP A 161 5.49 -11.83 -10.08
CA TRP A 161 5.67 -12.29 -8.71
C TRP A 161 7.12 -12.11 -8.26
N LYS A 162 8.07 -12.69 -8.99
CA LYS A 162 9.49 -12.63 -8.65
C LYS A 162 10.01 -11.20 -8.59
N LYS A 163 9.57 -10.34 -9.50
CA LYS A 163 9.97 -8.93 -9.52
C LYS A 163 9.55 -8.21 -8.22
N VAL A 164 8.36 -8.52 -7.72
CA VAL A 164 7.80 -7.90 -6.52
C VAL A 164 8.39 -8.49 -5.26
N GLU A 165 8.53 -9.80 -5.20
CA GLU A 165 9.23 -10.48 -4.12
C GLU A 165 10.62 -9.87 -3.96
N ASN A 166 11.38 -9.75 -5.05
CA ASN A 166 12.70 -9.12 -5.02
C ASN A 166 12.65 -7.66 -4.56
N ALA A 167 11.65 -6.89 -4.99
CA ALA A 167 11.47 -5.51 -4.55
C ALA A 167 11.19 -5.44 -3.04
N ILE A 168 10.24 -6.22 -2.52
CA ILE A 168 9.91 -6.28 -1.09
C ILE A 168 11.12 -6.71 -0.26
N LEU A 169 11.87 -7.71 -0.72
CA LEU A 169 13.08 -8.16 -0.05
C LEU A 169 14.20 -7.11 -0.10
N SER A 170 14.35 -6.40 -1.22
CA SER A 170 15.29 -5.28 -1.35
C SER A 170 14.95 -4.14 -0.39
N LEU A 171 13.65 -3.83 -0.24
CA LEU A 171 13.17 -2.84 0.74
C LEU A 171 13.54 -3.22 2.17
N ALA A 172 13.39 -4.50 2.53
CA ALA A 172 13.73 -5.04 3.85
C ALA A 172 15.24 -5.09 4.12
N LYS A 173 16.06 -5.24 3.06
CA LYS A 173 17.52 -5.40 3.15
C LYS A 173 18.29 -4.11 3.53
N ASN A 174 17.62 -2.96 3.66
CA ASN A 174 18.25 -1.67 3.99
C ASN A 174 18.76 -1.58 5.46
N GLY A 175 19.65 -2.50 5.84
CA GLY A 175 20.51 -2.42 7.03
C GLY A 175 20.13 -3.36 8.19
N ASP A 176 19.05 -4.12 8.09
CA ASP A 176 18.58 -4.98 9.18
C ASP A 176 18.34 -6.43 8.68
N SER A 177 19.24 -7.33 9.07
CA SER A 177 19.17 -8.76 8.72
C SER A 177 17.97 -9.47 9.35
N THR A 178 17.48 -8.98 10.48
CA THR A 178 16.29 -9.50 11.15
C THR A 178 15.05 -9.10 10.36
N LEU A 179 14.95 -7.84 9.91
CA LEU A 179 13.88 -7.40 9.02
C LEU A 179 13.87 -8.17 7.71
N GLU A 180 15.05 -8.43 7.12
CA GLU A 180 15.15 -9.26 5.92
C GLU A 180 14.61 -10.68 6.16
N THR A 181 14.94 -11.28 7.30
CA THR A 181 14.47 -12.63 7.67
C THR A 181 12.96 -12.66 7.93
N ASP A 182 12.43 -11.71 8.68
CA ASP A 182 11.00 -11.59 8.98
C ASP A 182 10.18 -11.30 7.72
N THR A 183 10.73 -10.48 6.81
CA THR A 183 10.09 -10.20 5.52
C THR A 183 10.15 -11.41 4.61
N LYS A 184 11.25 -12.19 4.58
CA LYS A 184 11.31 -13.47 3.88
C LYS A 184 10.29 -14.47 4.41
N ALA A 185 10.16 -14.56 5.74
CA ALA A 185 9.15 -15.40 6.37
C ALA A 185 7.73 -14.95 5.98
N ALA A 186 7.48 -13.63 5.98
CA ALA A 186 6.24 -13.05 5.46
C ALA A 186 5.99 -13.49 4.02
N VAL A 187 6.95 -13.29 3.11
CA VAL A 187 6.82 -13.65 1.69
C VAL A 187 6.55 -15.14 1.50
N LYS A 188 7.18 -16.00 2.29
CA LYS A 188 6.95 -17.44 2.23
C LYS A 188 5.58 -17.86 2.77
N GLU A 189 5.15 -17.29 3.89
CA GLU A 189 3.79 -17.48 4.43
C GLU A 189 2.75 -17.03 3.40
N MET A 190 3.03 -15.90 2.76
CA MET A 190 2.22 -15.29 1.71
C MET A 190 2.10 -16.18 0.47
N GLU A 191 3.19 -16.78 -0.01
CA GLU A 191 3.17 -17.77 -1.10
C GLU A 191 2.31 -18.99 -0.74
N GLN A 192 2.45 -19.49 0.49
CA GLN A 192 1.68 -20.64 0.98
C GLN A 192 0.18 -20.36 1.05
N ARG A 193 -0.24 -19.17 1.51
CA ARG A 193 -1.66 -18.77 1.57
C ARG A 193 -2.27 -18.62 0.18
N ILE A 194 -1.54 -18.04 -0.77
CA ILE A 194 -2.02 -17.88 -2.15
C ILE A 194 -2.18 -19.23 -2.87
N MET A 195 -1.34 -20.21 -2.50
CA MET A 195 -1.42 -21.57 -3.02
C MET A 195 -2.47 -22.43 -2.29
N ASN A 196 -3.06 -21.95 -1.18
CA ASN A 196 -4.09 -22.66 -0.43
C ASN A 196 -5.45 -22.62 -1.17
N PRO A 197 -6.02 -23.78 -1.56
CA PRO A 197 -7.30 -23.85 -2.25
C PRO A 197 -8.49 -23.29 -1.45
N GLY A 198 -8.42 -23.31 -0.10
CA GLY A 198 -9.46 -22.77 0.77
C GLY A 198 -9.55 -21.24 0.70
N ASP A 199 -8.40 -20.56 0.70
CA ASP A 199 -8.33 -19.11 0.57
C ASP A 199 -8.78 -18.65 -0.82
N LEU A 200 -8.42 -19.39 -1.88
CA LEU A 200 -8.94 -19.19 -3.24
C LEU A 200 -10.48 -19.29 -3.33
N ARG A 201 -11.10 -20.20 -2.56
CA ARG A 201 -12.56 -20.35 -2.52
C ARG A 201 -13.22 -19.19 -1.78
N SER A 202 -12.70 -18.83 -0.61
CA SER A 202 -13.17 -17.67 0.17
C SER A 202 -13.13 -16.36 -0.62
N MET A 203 -12.23 -16.21 -1.60
CA MET A 203 -12.30 -15.07 -2.53
C MET A 203 -13.14 -15.27 -3.76
N LYS A 204 -13.34 -16.48 -4.29
CA LYS A 204 -14.44 -16.65 -5.26
C LYS A 204 -15.74 -16.19 -4.64
N ASP A 205 -15.91 -16.46 -3.34
CA ASP A 205 -17.06 -16.00 -2.56
C ASP A 205 -16.97 -14.48 -2.31
N LEU A 206 -15.83 -13.89 -1.91
CA LEU A 206 -15.70 -12.42 -1.79
C LEU A 206 -15.85 -11.66 -3.13
N ILE A 207 -15.40 -12.23 -4.25
CA ILE A 207 -15.50 -11.70 -5.62
C ILE A 207 -16.91 -11.93 -6.20
N SER A 208 -17.63 -12.93 -5.68
CA SER A 208 -19.03 -13.18 -6.01
C SER A 208 -19.98 -12.31 -5.16
N ASP A 209 -19.67 -12.11 -3.88
CA ASP A 209 -20.44 -11.31 -2.91
C ASP A 209 -20.18 -9.81 -3.11
N GLN A 210 -18.95 -9.40 -3.41
CA GLN A 210 -18.67 -8.09 -4.01
C GLN A 210 -18.88 -8.25 -5.50
N LYS A 211 -20.12 -8.04 -5.96
CA LYS A 211 -20.51 -7.56 -7.30
C LYS A 211 -19.38 -7.71 -8.33
N SER A 212 -19.58 -8.61 -9.32
CA SER A 212 -18.74 -9.02 -10.47
C SER A 212 -17.30 -8.48 -10.56
N LEU A 213 -16.33 -9.26 -11.08
CA LEU A 213 -14.94 -8.75 -11.30
C LEU A 213 -14.86 -7.36 -11.99
N ASP A 214 -15.83 -7.06 -12.87
CA ASP A 214 -16.01 -5.75 -13.51
C ASP A 214 -16.56 -4.67 -12.56
N GLU A 215 -17.44 -5.03 -11.63
CA GLU A 215 -17.85 -4.17 -10.54
C GLU A 215 -16.84 -4.15 -9.36
N LEU A 216 -15.87 -5.06 -9.21
CA LEU A 216 -14.74 -4.91 -8.29
C LEU A 216 -13.70 -3.93 -8.85
N ARG A 217 -13.52 -3.96 -10.19
CA ARG A 217 -12.92 -2.89 -11.01
C ARG A 217 -13.67 -1.57 -10.91
N GLU A 218 -14.90 -1.55 -10.42
CA GLU A 218 -15.59 -0.32 -10.03
C GLU A 218 -15.58 -0.11 -8.52
N VAL A 219 -15.86 -1.04 -7.61
CA VAL A 219 -16.28 -0.76 -6.22
C VAL A 219 -15.11 -0.75 -5.22
N ARG A 220 -14.06 -1.56 -5.42
CA ARG A 220 -12.80 -1.44 -4.66
C ARG A 220 -11.76 -0.66 -5.43
N VAL A 221 -11.85 -0.68 -6.75
CA VAL A 221 -11.11 0.21 -7.64
C VAL A 221 -11.67 1.64 -7.64
N LEU A 222 -12.91 1.94 -7.20
CA LEU A 222 -13.37 3.33 -6.99
C LEU A 222 -12.78 3.97 -5.72
N HIS A 223 -12.27 3.19 -4.77
CA HIS A 223 -11.37 3.73 -3.74
C HIS A 223 -9.91 3.77 -4.21
N ILE A 224 -9.54 3.02 -5.27
CA ILE A 224 -8.15 2.68 -5.64
C ILE A 224 -7.66 3.21 -7.01
N LEU A 225 -8.49 3.67 -7.95
CA LEU A 225 -8.05 4.22 -9.24
C LEU A 225 -9.06 5.20 -9.87
N VAL A 226 -8.66 6.45 -9.98
CA VAL A 226 -8.79 7.22 -11.23
C VAL A 226 -7.58 8.15 -11.28
N LEU A 227 -6.60 7.82 -12.13
CA LEU A 227 -5.48 8.63 -12.65
C LEU A 227 -4.19 8.73 -11.81
N PHE A 228 -3.23 7.86 -12.13
CA PHE A 228 -1.97 8.25 -12.78
C PHE A 228 -1.63 7.22 -13.85
#